data_AF-A0A7L4R1P4-F1
#
_entry.id   AF-A0A7L4R1P4-F1
#
_cell.length_a   1.000
_cell.length_b   1.000
_cell.length_c   1.000
_cell.angle_alpha   90.00
_cell.angle_beta   90.00
_cell.angle_gamma   90.00
#
_symmetry.space_group_name_H-M   'P 1'
#
loop_
_entity.id
_entity.type
_entity.pdbx_description
1 polymer ?
#
loop_
_entity_poly.entity_id
_entity_poly.type
_entity_poly.pdbx_seq_one_letter_code
_entity_poly.pdbx_strand_id
1 'polypeptide(L)'
;MSDPNDKKIIEYKEQEKKFWNDQRNLNVYNLFVQGKSITDICTALNYRPLTVEKIITTAFFVKRLEHHLRGVMFTTQVAQILAKDNIFSKLWDRVRDNIEDIPPEICLKELTKLFPQKKDGMI
;
A
#
# COMPACT_ATOMS: atom_id res chain seq x y z
N MET A 1 29.90 -31.18 0.02
CA MET A 1 28.66 -31.56 -0.70
C MET A 1 27.63 -30.47 -0.42
N SER A 2 27.13 -29.77 -1.43
CA SER A 2 26.11 -28.72 -1.25
C SER A 2 24.77 -29.33 -0.83
N ASP A 3 24.08 -28.67 0.09
CA ASP A 3 22.77 -29.10 0.63
C ASP A 3 21.74 -29.27 -0.50
N PRO A 4 20.97 -30.37 -0.55
CA PRO A 4 19.87 -30.56 -1.50
C PRO A 4 18.87 -29.38 -1.55
N ASN A 5 18.71 -28.65 -0.45
CA ASN A 5 17.83 -27.49 -0.35
C ASN A 5 18.40 -26.27 -1.08
N ASP A 6 19.73 -26.06 -1.02
CA ASP A 6 20.40 -24.98 -1.74
C ASP A 6 20.25 -25.14 -3.25
N LYS A 7 20.32 -26.38 -3.75
CA LYS A 7 20.13 -26.67 -5.18
C LYS A 7 18.73 -26.31 -5.67
N LYS A 8 17.69 -26.64 -4.90
CA LYS A 8 16.30 -26.30 -5.24
C LYS A 8 16.06 -24.80 -5.26
N ILE A 9 16.67 -24.05 -4.33
CA ILE A 9 16.58 -22.59 -4.27
C ILE A 9 17.25 -21.96 -5.50
N ILE A 10 18.42 -22.45 -5.89
CA ILE A 10 19.15 -21.97 -7.07
C ILE A 10 18.33 -22.22 -8.34
N GLU A 11 17.82 -23.44 -8.52
CA GLU A 11 17.01 -23.81 -9.69
C GLU A 11 15.73 -22.96 -9.79
N TYR A 12 15.04 -22.74 -8.67
CA TYR A 12 13.86 -21.86 -8.63
C TYR A 12 14.20 -20.44 -9.07
N LYS A 13 15.31 -19.86 -8.59
CA LYS A 13 15.76 -18.51 -8.97
C LYS A 13 16.12 -18.41 -10.44
N GLU A 14 16.73 -19.44 -11.02
CA GLU A 14 17.05 -19.49 -12.45
C GLU A 14 15.77 -19.56 -13.31
N GLN A 15 14.80 -20.37 -12.91
CA GLN A 15 13.49 -20.43 -13.57
C GLN A 15 12.74 -19.10 -13.48
N GLU A 16 12.74 -18.46 -12.30
CA GLU A 16 12.17 -17.12 -12.11
C GLU A 16 12.83 -16.08 -13.02
N LYS A 17 14.17 -16.07 -13.08
CA LYS A 17 14.93 -15.18 -13.95
C LYS A 17 14.60 -15.41 -15.42
N LYS A 18 14.53 -16.67 -15.85
CA LYS A 18 14.16 -17.02 -17.23
C LYS A 18 12.73 -16.57 -17.56
N PHE A 19 11.79 -16.75 -16.64
CA PHE A 19 10.41 -16.29 -16.80
C PHE A 19 10.34 -14.77 -17.00
N TRP A 20 11.08 -13.99 -16.20
CA TRP A 20 11.05 -12.53 -16.29
C TRP A 20 11.91 -11.93 -17.41
N ASN A 21 12.84 -12.70 -17.98
CA ASN A 21 13.58 -12.29 -19.18
C ASN A 21 12.74 -12.43 -20.47
N ASP A 22 11.60 -13.12 -20.44
CA ASP A 22 10.67 -13.15 -21.58
C ASP A 22 9.89 -11.83 -21.66
N GLN A 23 10.12 -11.07 -22.73
CA GLN A 23 9.47 -9.78 -22.97
C GLN A 23 7.94 -9.90 -22.98
N ARG A 24 7.39 -11.04 -23.39
CA ARG A 24 5.94 -11.27 -23.40
C ARG A 24 5.37 -11.26 -21.99
N ASN A 25 6.07 -11.90 -21.05
CA ASN A 25 5.67 -11.96 -19.65
C ASN A 25 5.73 -10.57 -18.99
N LEU A 26 6.78 -9.79 -19.32
CA LEU A 26 6.91 -8.40 -18.87
C LEU A 26 5.79 -7.51 -19.42
N ASN A 27 5.46 -7.63 -20.70
CA ASN A 27 4.40 -6.83 -21.32
C ASN A 27 3.02 -7.14 -20.70
N VAL A 28 2.72 -8.42 -20.47
CA VAL A 28 1.49 -8.84 -19.78
C VAL A 28 1.47 -8.28 -18.35
N TYR A 29 2.57 -8.39 -17.61
CA TYR A 29 2.67 -7.86 -16.25
C TYR A 29 2.42 -6.35 -16.19
N ASN A 30 3.06 -5.58 -17.07
CA ASN A 30 2.95 -4.12 -17.11
C ASN A 30 1.50 -3.65 -17.36
N LEU A 31 0.79 -4.31 -18.28
CA LEU A 31 -0.62 -3.97 -18.53
C LEU A 31 -1.53 -4.42 -17.38
N PHE A 32 -1.22 -5.56 -16.76
CA PHE A 32 -1.99 -6.07 -15.63
C PHE A 32 -1.90 -5.14 -14.41
N VAL A 33 -0.70 -4.65 -14.06
CA VAL A 33 -0.54 -3.69 -12.94
C VAL A 33 -1.14 -2.32 -13.22
N GLN A 34 -1.38 -1.97 -14.49
CA GLN A 34 -2.16 -0.79 -14.88
C GLN A 34 -3.68 -1.01 -14.78
N GLY A 35 -4.13 -2.18 -14.33
CA GLY A 35 -5.55 -2.52 -14.16
C GLY A 35 -6.27 -2.89 -15.45
N LYS A 36 -5.54 -3.26 -16.53
CA LYS A 36 -6.17 -3.75 -17.77
C LYS A 36 -6.77 -5.14 -17.56
N SER A 37 -7.95 -5.37 -18.14
CA SER A 37 -8.57 -6.70 -18.12
C SER A 37 -7.80 -7.68 -19.01
N ILE A 38 -8.00 -8.99 -18.80
CA ILE A 38 -7.40 -10.02 -19.67
C ILE A 38 -7.78 -9.79 -21.13
N THR A 39 -9.03 -9.42 -21.41
CA THR A 39 -9.52 -9.13 -22.77
C THR A 39 -8.80 -7.93 -23.38
N ASP A 40 -8.58 -6.87 -22.62
CA ASP A 40 -7.83 -5.69 -23.10
C ASP A 40 -6.37 -6.03 -23.37
N ILE A 41 -5.75 -6.84 -22.50
CA ILE A 41 -4.36 -7.29 -22.67
C ILE A 41 -4.23 -8.15 -23.94
N CYS A 42 -5.17 -9.08 -24.16
CA CYS A 42 -5.20 -9.91 -25.36
C CYS A 42 -5.29 -9.04 -26.62
N THR A 43 -6.14 -8.03 -26.60
CA THR A 43 -6.32 -7.09 -27.71
C THR A 43 -5.07 -6.24 -27.94
N ALA A 44 -4.51 -5.67 -26.87
CA ALA A 44 -3.35 -4.76 -26.95
C ALA A 44 -2.06 -5.46 -27.41
N LEU A 45 -1.87 -6.73 -27.01
CA LEU A 45 -0.67 -7.50 -27.35
C LEU A 45 -0.88 -8.47 -28.52
N ASN A 46 -2.10 -8.53 -29.07
CA ASN A 46 -2.51 -9.53 -30.06
C ASN A 46 -2.20 -10.97 -29.61
N TYR A 47 -2.52 -11.29 -28.35
CA TYR A 47 -2.32 -12.61 -27.75
C TYR A 47 -3.62 -13.38 -27.59
N ARG A 48 -3.52 -14.71 -27.62
CA ARG A 48 -4.66 -15.58 -27.29
C ARG A 48 -4.94 -15.53 -25.78
N PRO A 49 -6.22 -15.62 -25.34
CA PRO A 49 -6.57 -15.66 -23.92
C PRO A 49 -5.79 -16.71 -23.13
N LEU A 50 -5.70 -17.93 -23.66
CA LEU A 50 -4.93 -19.03 -23.05
C LEU A 50 -3.45 -18.70 -22.83
N THR A 51 -2.85 -17.87 -23.68
CA THR A 51 -1.46 -17.44 -23.51
C THR A 51 -1.35 -16.51 -22.31
N VAL A 52 -2.24 -15.53 -22.21
CA VAL A 52 -2.26 -14.58 -21.08
C VAL A 52 -2.57 -15.32 -19.78
N GLU A 53 -3.57 -16.21 -19.77
CA GLU A 53 -3.93 -17.03 -18.62
C GLU A 53 -2.75 -17.86 -18.09
N LYS A 54 -2.02 -18.55 -18.97
CA LYS A 54 -0.82 -19.32 -18.58
C LYS A 54 0.24 -18.44 -17.92
N ILE A 55 0.42 -17.21 -18.41
CA ILE A 55 1.40 -16.27 -17.85
C ILE A 55 0.96 -15.82 -16.46
N ILE A 56 -0.29 -15.36 -16.31
CA ILE A 56 -0.77 -14.78 -15.04
C ILE A 56 -0.97 -15.82 -13.93
N THR A 57 -1.22 -17.08 -14.31
CA THR A 57 -1.39 -18.19 -13.34
C THR A 57 -0.07 -18.78 -12.85
N THR A 58 1.07 -18.37 -13.44
CA THR A 58 2.38 -18.84 -13.01
C THR A 58 2.73 -18.28 -11.62
N ALA A 59 3.27 -19.11 -10.73
CA ALA A 59 3.61 -18.72 -9.36
C ALA A 59 4.54 -17.48 -9.28
N PHE A 60 5.48 -17.34 -10.21
CA PHE A 60 6.35 -16.17 -10.30
C PHE A 60 5.56 -14.87 -10.52
N PHE A 61 4.55 -14.92 -11.40
CA PHE A 61 3.69 -13.78 -11.70
C PHE A 61 2.87 -13.37 -10.48
N VAL A 62 2.18 -14.35 -9.86
CA VAL A 62 1.36 -14.14 -8.66
C VAL A 62 2.20 -13.54 -7.53
N LYS A 63 3.37 -14.10 -7.24
CA LYS A 63 4.27 -13.61 -6.18
C LYS A 63 4.70 -12.16 -6.43
N ARG A 64 5.05 -11.81 -7.67
CA ARG A 64 5.44 -10.43 -8.02
C ARG A 64 4.26 -9.47 -7.96
N LEU A 65 3.06 -9.92 -8.34
CA LEU A 65 1.83 -9.14 -8.23
C LEU A 65 1.48 -8.87 -6.75
N GLU A 66 1.56 -9.87 -5.88
CA GLU A 66 1.36 -9.71 -4.44
C GLU A 66 2.33 -8.68 -3.84
N HIS A 67 3.61 -8.74 -4.21
CA HIS A 67 4.60 -7.76 -3.76
C HIS A 67 4.23 -6.34 -4.21
N HIS A 68 3.82 -6.18 -5.47
CA HIS A 68 3.37 -4.89 -5.99
C HIS A 68 2.14 -4.36 -5.23
N LEU A 69 1.12 -5.22 -5.02
CA LEU A 69 -0.09 -4.85 -4.29
C LEU A 69 0.20 -4.42 -2.85
N ARG A 70 1.10 -5.12 -2.15
CA ARG A 70 1.55 -4.71 -0.81
C ARG A 70 2.19 -3.33 -0.83
N GLY A 71 3.05 -3.05 -1.81
CA GLY A 71 3.68 -1.73 -1.98
C GLY A 71 2.67 -0.61 -2.25
N VAL A 72 1.69 -0.85 -3.12
CA VAL A 72 0.61 0.10 -3.43
C VAL A 72 -0.28 0.35 -2.21
N MET A 73 -0.64 -0.69 -1.46
CA MET A 73 -1.42 -0.58 -0.24
C MET A 73 -0.68 0.25 0.83
N PHE A 74 0.60 -0.05 1.05
CA PHE A 74 1.43 0.72 1.97
C PHE A 74 1.50 2.20 1.56
N THR A 75 1.75 2.47 0.28
CA THR A 75 1.80 3.85 -0.25
C THR A 75 0.47 4.58 -0.06
N THR A 76 -0.65 3.90 -0.28
CA THR A 76 -2.00 4.44 -0.06
C THR A 76 -2.23 4.78 1.41
N GLN A 77 -1.82 3.90 2.33
CA GLN A 77 -1.95 4.14 3.77
C GLN A 77 -1.10 5.35 4.21
N VAL A 78 0.15 5.45 3.74
CA VAL A 78 1.02 6.60 4.01
C VAL A 78 0.38 7.88 3.47
N ALA A 79 -0.13 7.86 2.24
CA ALA A 79 -0.80 9.03 1.65
C ALA A 79 -2.03 9.47 2.45
N GLN A 80 -2.82 8.53 2.97
CA GLN A 80 -3.97 8.85 3.84
C GLN A 80 -3.55 9.49 5.15
N ILE A 81 -2.46 9.01 5.78
CA ILE A 81 -1.91 9.60 7.01
C ILE A 81 -1.44 11.03 6.74
N LEU A 82 -0.62 11.23 5.71
CA LEU A 82 -0.13 12.56 5.33
C LEU A 82 -1.26 13.53 5.00
N ALA A 83 -2.31 13.06 4.34
CA ALA A 83 -3.49 13.88 4.05
C ALA A 83 -4.22 14.30 5.34
N LYS A 84 -4.39 13.37 6.30
CA LYS A 84 -4.97 13.68 7.61
C LYS A 84 -4.11 14.68 8.37
N ASP A 85 -2.80 14.47 8.43
CA ASP A 85 -1.86 15.36 9.12
C ASP A 85 -1.89 16.77 8.52
N ASN A 86 -1.98 16.89 7.20
CA ASN A 86 -2.10 18.18 6.51
C ASN A 86 -3.42 18.89 6.86
N ILE A 87 -4.54 18.15 6.90
CA ILE A 87 -5.84 18.70 7.33
C ILE A 87 -5.75 19.17 8.79
N PHE A 88 -5.20 18.35 9.69
CA PHE A 88 -5.03 18.71 11.10
C PHE A 88 -4.14 19.94 11.28
N SER A 89 -3.01 20.02 10.57
CA SER A 89 -2.13 21.20 10.61
C SER A 89 -2.86 22.46 10.20
N LYS A 90 -3.60 22.43 9.07
CA LYS A 90 -4.36 23.59 8.59
C LYS A 90 -5.48 24.00 9.54
N LEU A 91 -6.14 23.04 10.17
CA LEU A 91 -7.15 23.31 11.19
C LEU A 91 -6.51 23.92 12.44
N TRP A 92 -5.38 23.39 12.88
CA TRP A 92 -4.63 23.91 14.02
C TRP A 92 -4.12 25.33 13.77
N ASP A 93 -3.56 25.61 12.58
CA ASP A 93 -3.13 26.95 12.19
C ASP A 93 -4.31 27.93 12.21
N ARG A 94 -5.47 27.55 11.66
CA ARG A 94 -6.69 28.38 11.73
C ARG A 94 -7.15 28.63 13.17
N VAL A 95 -7.13 27.62 14.03
CA VAL A 95 -7.49 27.78 15.44
C VAL A 95 -6.49 28.73 16.12
N ARG A 96 -5.18 28.48 15.99
CA ARG A 96 -4.13 29.32 16.56
C ARG A 96 -4.25 30.78 16.11
N ASP A 97 -4.45 31.01 14.82
CA ASP A 97 -4.46 32.36 14.24
C ASP A 97 -5.77 33.11 14.53
N ASN A 98 -6.81 32.43 15.04
CA ASN A 98 -8.10 33.02 15.44
C ASN A 98 -8.40 32.84 16.94
N ILE A 99 -7.44 32.33 17.72
CA ILE A 99 -7.49 32.45 19.18
C ILE A 99 -7.23 33.94 19.45
N GLU A 100 -8.31 34.69 19.70
CA GLU A 100 -8.20 35.92 20.49
C GLU A 100 -7.48 35.56 21.80
N ASP A 101 -6.77 36.49 22.44
CA ASP A 101 -6.10 36.24 23.73
C ASP A 101 -7.15 35.80 24.76
N ILE A 102 -7.41 34.49 24.83
CA ILE A 102 -8.35 33.89 25.75
C ILE A 102 -7.64 33.87 27.09
N PRO A 103 -8.17 34.55 28.12
CA PRO A 103 -7.57 34.55 29.43
C PRO A 103 -7.30 33.12 29.91
N PRO A 104 -6.12 32.84 30.50
CA PRO A 104 -5.72 31.48 30.89
C PRO A 104 -6.77 30.77 31.75
N GLU A 105 -7.56 31.50 32.54
CA GLU A 105 -8.61 30.94 33.39
C GLU A 105 -9.76 30.31 32.58
N ILE A 106 -10.09 30.87 31.41
CA ILE A 106 -11.12 30.35 30.52
C ILE A 106 -10.64 29.07 29.82
N CYS A 107 -9.38 29.06 29.35
CA CYS A 107 -8.77 27.85 28.79
C CYS A 107 -8.74 26.71 29.81
N LEU A 108 -8.37 26.98 31.07
CA LEU A 108 -8.33 25.98 32.14
C LEU A 108 -9.73 25.40 32.46
N LYS A 109 -10.76 26.25 32.44
CA LYS A 109 -12.16 25.85 32.67
C LYS A 109 -12.72 24.99 31.55
N GLU A 110 -12.35 25.25 30.30
CA GLU A 110 -12.79 24.41 29.16
C GLU A 110 -11.98 23.11 29.06
N LEU A 111 -10.67 23.13 29.34
CA LEU A 111 -9.81 21.93 29.38
C LEU A 111 -10.29 20.93 30.45
N THR A 112 -10.70 21.40 31.63
CA THR A 112 -11.23 20.54 32.70
C THR A 112 -12.57 19.87 32.36
N LYS A 113 -13.33 20.39 31.38
CA LYS A 113 -14.54 19.74 30.87
C LYS A 113 -14.23 18.60 29.88
N LEU A 114 -13.15 18.74 29.11
CA LEU A 114 -12.70 17.73 28.16
C LEU A 114 -11.96 16.57 28.84
N PHE A 115 -11.30 16.86 29.97
CA PHE A 115 -10.65 15.88 30.83
C PHE A 115 -11.25 15.95 32.23
N PRO A 116 -12.51 15.52 32.42
CA PRO A 116 -13.10 15.48 33.75
C PRO A 116 -12.24 14.53 34.58
N GLN A 117 -11.67 15.05 35.68
CA GLN A 117 -10.99 14.18 36.64
C GLN A 117 -11.99 13.11 37.04
N LYS A 118 -11.66 11.84 36.75
CA LYS A 118 -12.38 10.71 37.34
C LYS A 118 -12.36 11.00 38.84
N LYS A 119 -13.55 11.23 39.40
CA LYS A 119 -13.71 11.16 40.85
C LYS A 119 -13.41 9.70 41.18
N ASP A 120 -12.16 9.41 41.52
CA ASP A 120 -11.84 8.21 42.26
C ASP A 120 -12.68 8.27 43.52
N GLY A 121 -13.54 7.26 43.64
CA GLY A 121 -14.49 7.14 44.73
C GLY A 121 -13.76 7.17 46.06
N MET A 122 -13.98 8.25 46.81
CA MET A 122 -14.23 8.11 48.23
C MET A 122 -15.70 7.72 48.38
N ILE A 123 -15.95 6.42 48.52
CA ILE A 123 -16.61 5.71 49.64
C ILE A 123 -16.65 4.23 49.24
#